data_AF-A0A5H6EYQ2-F1
#
_entry.id   AF-A0A5H6EYQ2-F1
#
_cell.length_a   1.000
_cell.length_b   1.000
_cell.length_c   1.000
_cell.angle_alpha   90.00
_cell.angle_beta   90.00
_cell.angle_gamma   90.00
#
_symmetry.space_group_name_H-M   'P 1'
#
loop_
_entity.id
_entity.type
_entity.pdbx_description
1 polymer ?
#
loop_
_entity_poly.entity_id
_entity_poly.type
_entity_poly.pdbx_seq_one_letter_code
_entity_poly.pdbx_strand_id
1 'polypeptide(L)' 'MTREYVKKIKYPCETAAIFQDVVFVMRVNDATELLSAADRAAEFYLSYFPFCELEDVREGVRYSFGGLYLRDDHIIREAA' A
#
# COMPACT_ATOMS: atom_id res chain seq x y z
N MET A 1 -21.66 -7.57 17.25
CA MET A 1 -21.78 -6.64 16.10
C MET A 1 -20.62 -6.93 15.16
N THR A 2 -20.84 -7.74 14.14
CA THR A 2 -19.94 -7.89 13.02
C THR A 2 -19.84 -6.52 12.36
N ARG A 3 -18.71 -5.82 12.55
CA ARG A 3 -18.42 -4.62 11.77
C ARG A 3 -18.36 -5.07 10.32
N GLU A 4 -19.40 -4.76 9.55
CA GLU A 4 -19.32 -4.87 8.09
C GLU A 4 -18.06 -4.13 7.67
N TYR A 5 -17.11 -4.87 7.09
CA TYR A 5 -15.91 -4.29 6.50
C TYR A 5 -16.39 -3.50 5.29
N VAL A 6 -16.70 -2.22 5.49
CA VAL A 6 -16.95 -1.31 4.38
C VAL A 6 -15.64 -1.24 3.61
N LYS A 7 -15.58 -1.84 2.42
CA LYS A 7 -14.46 -1.68 1.48
C LYS A 7 -14.24 -0.18 1.31
N LYS A 8 -13.12 0.32 1.83
CA LYS A 8 -12.88 1.77 1.92
C LYS A 8 -12.33 2.33 0.61
N ILE A 9 -11.72 1.46 -0.20
CA ILE A 9 -11.05 1.85 -1.43
C ILE A 9 -12.04 1.73 -2.59
N LYS A 10 -12.13 2.79 -3.39
CA LYS A 10 -12.89 2.79 -4.64
C LYS A 10 -11.94 2.54 -5.79
N TYR A 11 -12.29 1.58 -6.64
CA TYR A 11 -11.53 1.21 -7.83
C TYR A 11 -12.28 1.59 -9.12
N PRO A 12 -11.59 1.82 -10.25
CA PRO A 12 -10.14 1.94 -10.37
C PRO A 12 -9.62 3.23 -9.71
N CYS A 13 -8.38 3.24 -9.27
CA CYS A 13 -7.76 4.45 -8.69
C CYS A 13 -6.28 4.58 -9.01
N GLU A 14 -5.82 5.83 -9.00
CA GLU A 14 -4.42 6.22 -8.94
C GLU A 14 -4.14 6.73 -7.52
N THR A 15 -3.07 6.25 -6.91
CA THR A 15 -2.72 6.47 -5.51
C THR A 15 -1.20 6.44 -5.33
N ALA A 16 -0.72 6.53 -4.09
CA ALA A 16 0.70 6.47 -3.79
C ALA A 16 0.97 5.57 -2.57
N ALA A 17 2.07 4.82 -2.64
CA ALA A 17 2.81 4.38 -1.46
C ALA A 17 3.83 5.47 -1.10
N ILE A 18 4.09 5.64 0.19
CA ILE A 18 5.00 6.67 0.71
C ILE A 18 5.88 6.03 1.78
N PHE A 19 7.20 6.19 1.65
CA PHE A 19 8.17 5.71 2.64
C PHE A 19 9.37 6.67 2.67
N GLN A 20 9.74 7.15 3.86
CA GLN A 20 10.85 8.10 4.08
C GLN A 20 10.85 9.28 3.08
N ASP A 21 9.71 9.97 2.97
CA ASP A 21 9.47 11.10 2.06
C ASP A 21 9.61 10.80 0.55
N VAL A 22 9.81 9.54 0.17
CA VAL A 22 9.80 9.08 -1.21
C VAL A 22 8.43 8.53 -1.56
N VAL A 23 7.95 8.91 -2.74
CA VAL A 23 6.62 8.57 -3.25
C VAL A 23 6.74 7.59 -4.41
N PHE A 24 6.02 6.48 -4.32
CA PHE A 24 5.83 5.54 -5.42
C PHE A 24 4.36 5.56 -5.87
N VAL A 25 4.11 5.96 -7.12
CA VAL A 25 2.77 6.03 -7.68
C VAL A 25 2.27 4.63 -8.03
N MET A 26 1.06 4.31 -7.57
CA MET A 26 0.39 3.04 -7.81
C MET A 26 -0.89 3.28 -8.61
N ARG A 27 -1.17 2.38 -9.56
CA ARG A 27 -2.44 2.33 -10.29
C ARG A 27 -3.06 0.96 -10.06
N VAL A 28 -4.29 0.94 -9.56
CA VAL A 28 -4.95 -0.29 -9.12
C VAL A 28 -6.36 -0.33 -9.70
N ASN A 29 -6.65 -1.35 -10.49
CA ASN A 29 -7.94 -1.50 -11.17
C ASN A 29 -8.97 -2.23 -10.32
N ASP A 30 -8.53 -3.13 -9.44
CA ASP A 30 -9.38 -3.90 -8.54
C ASP A 30 -8.61 -4.33 -7.27
N ALA A 31 -9.33 -4.86 -6.28
CA ALA A 31 -8.75 -5.23 -5.00
C ALA A 31 -7.72 -6.38 -5.10
N THR A 32 -7.78 -7.23 -6.13
CA THR A 32 -6.84 -8.36 -6.31
C THR A 32 -5.45 -7.90 -6.73
N GLU A 33 -5.36 -6.72 -7.36
CA GLU A 33 -4.10 -6.10 -7.75
C GLU A 33 -3.38 -5.38 -6.58
N LEU A 34 -4.03 -5.22 -5.42
CA LEU A 34 -3.45 -4.46 -4.30
C LEU A 34 -2.13 -5.03 -3.80
N LEU A 35 -2.07 -6.35 -3.58
CA LEU A 35 -0.87 -7.01 -3.04
C LEU A 35 0.28 -6.91 -4.04
N SER A 36 0.03 -7.17 -5.31
CA SER A 36 1.07 -7.06 -6.34
C SER A 36 1.52 -5.61 -6.58
N ALA A 37 0.66 -4.62 -6.36
CA ALA A 37 1.04 -3.22 -6.36
C ALA A 37 1.88 -2.85 -5.13
N ALA A 38 1.55 -3.37 -3.96
CA ALA A 38 2.31 -3.18 -2.72
C ALA A 38 3.72 -3.82 -2.82
N ASP A 39 3.81 -5.04 -3.36
CA ASP A 39 5.09 -5.73 -3.58
C ASP A 39 6.02 -4.92 -4.50
N ARG A 40 5.49 -4.38 -5.61
CA ARG A 40 6.25 -3.50 -6.51
C ARG A 40 6.74 -2.23 -5.81
N ALA A 41 5.93 -1.65 -4.92
CA ALA A 41 6.35 -0.50 -4.13
C ALA A 41 7.48 -0.88 -3.16
N ALA A 42 7.38 -2.04 -2.50
CA ALA A 42 8.42 -2.54 -1.61
C ALA A 42 9.73 -2.82 -2.34
N GLU A 43 9.69 -3.47 -3.51
CA GLU A 43 10.85 -3.69 -4.38
C GLU A 43 11.52 -2.37 -4.78
N PHE A 44 10.72 -1.37 -5.15
CA PHE A 44 11.22 -0.04 -5.44
C PHE A 44 11.95 0.59 -4.24
N TYR A 45 11.36 0.54 -3.05
CA TYR A 45 11.98 1.12 -1.85
C TYR A 45 13.24 0.39 -1.42
N LEU A 46 13.28 -0.93 -1.50
CA LEU A 46 14.49 -1.72 -1.21
C LEU A 46 15.61 -1.39 -2.20
N SER A 47 15.28 -1.14 -3.47
CA SER A 47 16.27 -0.68 -4.44
C SER A 47 16.71 0.77 -4.21
N TYR A 48 15.84 1.63 -3.68
CA TYR A 48 16.13 3.04 -3.45
C TYR A 48 16.89 3.29 -2.14
N PHE A 49 16.59 2.51 -1.10
CA PHE A 49 17.18 2.60 0.23
C PHE A 49 17.99 1.32 0.54
N PRO A 50 19.28 1.27 0.15
CA PRO A 50 20.09 0.04 0.21
C PRO A 50 20.40 -0.46 1.63
N PHE A 51 20.03 0.29 2.66
CA PHE A 51 20.23 -0.07 4.07
C PHE A 51 18.93 -0.50 4.76
N CYS A 52 17.78 -0.41 4.08
CA CYS A 52 16.50 -0.81 4.65
C CYS A 52 16.24 -2.30 4.37
N GLU A 53 15.76 -2.99 5.38
CA GLU A 53 15.23 -4.34 5.24
C GLU A 53 13.76 -4.30 4.81
N LEU A 54 13.24 -5.44 4.34
CA LEU A 54 11.84 -5.54 3.93
C LEU A 54 10.88 -5.20 5.08
N GLU A 55 11.23 -5.59 6.30
CA GLU A 55 10.44 -5.29 7.51
C GLU A 55 10.36 -3.79 7.77
N ASP A 56 11.47 -3.05 7.62
CA ASP A 56 11.48 -1.58 7.78
C ASP A 56 10.52 -0.91 6.81
N VAL A 57 10.55 -1.35 5.54
CA VAL A 57 9.67 -0.82 4.50
C VAL A 57 8.21 -1.13 4.83
N ARG A 58 7.88 -2.37 5.19
CA ARG A 58 6.49 -2.78 5.45
C ARG A 58 5.91 -2.10 6.69
N GLU A 59 6.71 -1.88 7.73
CA GLU A 59 6.26 -1.18 8.93
C GLU A 59 6.13 0.34 8.72
N GLY A 60 7.04 0.92 7.93
CA GLY A 60 7.12 2.35 7.68
C GLY A 60 6.19 2.85 6.57
N VAL A 61 5.90 2.04 5.56
CA VAL A 61 5.16 2.47 4.36
C VAL A 61 3.74 2.91 4.71
N ARG A 62 3.27 3.96 4.03
CA ARG A 62 1.89 4.45 4.09
C ARG A 62 1.29 4.53 2.70
N TYR A 63 0.11 3.96 2.52
CA TYR A 63 -0.62 3.98 1.25
C TYR A 63 -1.75 5.02 1.29
N SER A 64 -1.73 5.98 0.36
CA SER A 64 -2.58 7.18 0.36
C SER A 64 -3.89 7.00 -0.43
N PHE A 65 -4.78 6.11 0.03
CA PHE A 65 -6.06 5.86 -0.64
C PHE A 65 -7.14 6.86 -0.22
N GLY A 66 -7.55 7.75 -1.12
CA GLY A 66 -8.75 8.59 -0.95
C GLY A 66 -8.72 9.48 0.30
N GLY A 67 -7.54 9.99 0.67
CA GLY A 67 -7.32 10.79 1.88
C GLY A 67 -7.05 9.99 3.15
N LEU A 68 -7.01 8.65 3.07
CA LEU A 68 -6.60 7.77 4.14
C LEU A 68 -5.13 7.35 3.96
N TYR A 69 -4.41 7.23 5.07
CA TYR A 69 -3.06 6.66 5.09
C TYR A 69 -3.12 5.26 5.70
N LEU A 70 -3.13 4.26 4.84
CA LEU A 70 -3.23 2.86 5.20
C LEU A 70 -1.84 2.27 5.46
N ARG A 71 -1.77 1.29 6.37
CA ARG A 71 -0.57 0.48 6.62
C ARG A 71 -0.67 -0.82 5.83
N ASP A 72 0.44 -1.55 5.78
CA ASP A 72 0.52 -2.85 5.10
C ASP A 72 -0.56 -3.84 5.57
N ASP A 73 -0.84 -3.91 6.88
CA ASP A 73 -1.89 -4.77 7.45
C ASP A 73 -3.31 -4.40 6.97
N HIS A 74 -3.55 -3.13 6.66
CA HIS A 74 -4.83 -2.70 6.10
C HIS A 74 -4.98 -3.11 4.63
N ILE A 75 -3.89 -3.07 3.85
CA ILE A 75 -3.89 -3.49 2.45
C ILE A 75 -4.17 -4.98 2.33
N ILE A 76 -3.50 -5.79 3.16
CA ILE A 76 -3.71 -7.26 3.20
C ILE A 76 -5.16 -7.61 3.48
N ARG A 77 -5.82 -6.88 4.39
CA ARG A 77 -7.23 -7.11 4.73
C ARG A 77 -8.22 -6.63 3.67
N GLU A 78 -7.87 -5.61 2.89
CA GLU A 78 -8.71 -5.12 1.78
C GLU A 78 -8.60 -6.02 0.54
N ALA A 79 -7.46 -6.69 0.36
CA ALA A 79 -7.22 -7.64 -0.73
C ALA A 79 -7.84 -9.03 -0.49
N ALA A 80 -8.19 -9.36 0.75
CA ALA A 80 -8.84 -10.63 1.15
C ALA A 80 -10.37 -10.59 0.91
#